data_AF-A0A149US40-F1
#
_entry.id   AF-A0A149US40-F1
#
_cell.length_a   1.000
_cell.length_b   1.000
_cell.length_c   1.000
_cell.angle_alpha   90.00
_cell.angle_beta   90.00
_cell.angle_gamma   90.00
#
_symmetry.space_group_name_H-M   'P 1'
#
loop_
_entity.id
_entity.type
_entity.pdbx_description
1 polymer ?
#
loop_
_entity_poly.entity_id
_entity_poly.type
_entity_poly.pdbx_seq_one_letter_code
_entity_poly.pdbx_strand_id
1 'polypeptide(L)'
;MIQSRRTFLCSASLVAAAGTLTACTVTTSGKTTTLTLNTTKVKAYAQAGINAVTTILSITAVSTAMGAPAVAVIEAAGGALSTALSALASETNGNLTVSYDADFSHLRQFRVIL
;
A
#
# COMPACT_ATOMS: atom_id res chain seq x y z
N MET A 1 -3.22 -14.75 -25.91
CA MET A 1 -3.99 -14.28 -24.73
C MET A 1 -3.13 -13.71 -23.57
N ILE A 2 -1.80 -13.84 -23.54
CA ILE A 2 -0.95 -13.31 -22.44
C ILE A 2 -0.95 -11.77 -22.34
N GLN A 3 -1.12 -11.06 -23.45
CA GLN A 3 -0.98 -9.60 -23.54
C GLN A 3 -2.09 -8.84 -22.79
N SER A 4 -3.32 -9.36 -22.77
CA SER A 4 -4.46 -8.73 -22.06
C SER A 4 -4.31 -8.80 -20.54
N ARG A 5 -3.77 -9.90 -20.00
CA ARG A 5 -3.51 -10.05 -18.56
C ARG A 5 -2.41 -9.11 -18.08
N ARG A 6 -1.34 -8.95 -18.86
CA ARG A 6 -0.23 -8.06 -18.52
C ARG A 6 -0.67 -6.60 -18.50
N THR A 7 -1.45 -6.17 -19.48
CA THR A 7 -2.00 -4.80 -19.50
C THR A 7 -2.95 -4.58 -18.32
N PHE A 8 -3.84 -5.52 -18.01
CA PHE A 8 -4.73 -5.42 -16.85
C PHE A 8 -3.96 -5.31 -15.53
N LEU A 9 -2.95 -6.16 -15.32
CA LEU A 9 -2.11 -6.12 -14.11
C LEU A 9 -1.28 -4.83 -14.02
N CYS A 10 -0.77 -4.30 -15.14
CA CYS A 10 -0.08 -3.01 -15.19
C CYS A 10 -1.02 -1.83 -14.90
N SER A 11 -2.25 -1.87 -15.41
CA SER A 11 -3.25 -0.84 -15.12
C SER A 11 -3.69 -0.89 -13.65
N ALA A 12 -3.91 -2.09 -13.11
CA ALA A 12 -4.24 -2.29 -11.71
C ALA A 12 -3.11 -1.82 -10.77
N SER A 13 -1.84 -2.08 -11.13
CA SER A 13 -0.69 -1.59 -10.36
C SER A 13 -0.51 -0.07 -10.45
N LEU A 14 -0.80 0.54 -11.60
CA LEU A 14 -0.82 2.00 -11.76
C LEU A 14 -1.90 2.67 -10.91
N VAL A 15 -3.11 2.09 -10.85
CA VAL A 15 -4.19 2.59 -9.99
C VAL A 15 -3.83 2.42 -8.51
N ALA A 16 -3.24 1.28 -8.13
CA ALA A 16 -2.74 1.07 -6.78
C ALA A 16 -1.66 2.09 -6.41
N ALA A 17 -0.71 2.36 -7.31
CA ALA A 17 0.34 3.36 -7.11
C ALA A 17 -0.23 4.79 -7.04
N ALA A 18 -1.22 5.13 -7.88
CA ALA A 18 -1.88 6.43 -7.82
C ALA A 18 -2.63 6.63 -6.48
N GLY A 19 -3.27 5.57 -5.97
CA GLY A 19 -3.94 5.59 -4.66
C GLY A 19 -2.97 5.70 -3.48
N THR A 20 -1.77 5.12 -3.57
CA THR A 20 -0.74 5.34 -2.53
C THR A 20 -0.15 6.74 -2.60
N LEU A 21 -0.04 7.34 -3.79
CA LEU A 21 0.41 8.71 -3.96
C LEU A 21 -0.51 9.74 -3.29
N THR A 22 -1.83 9.51 -3.22
CA THR A 22 -2.76 10.43 -2.52
C THR A 22 -2.68 10.34 -0.99
N ALA A 23 -2.08 9.27 -0.46
CA ALA A 23 -1.79 9.13 0.96
C ALA A 23 -0.46 9.79 1.35
N CYS A 24 0.40 10.09 0.37
CA CYS A 24 1.67 10.77 0.55
C CYS A 24 1.51 12.27 0.31
N THR A 25 2.06 13.08 1.21
CA THR A 25 2.26 14.51 1.00
C THR A 25 3.74 14.82 1.11
N VAL A 26 4.26 15.56 0.15
CA VAL A 26 5.65 16.00 0.14
C VAL A 26 5.64 17.51 0.29
N THR A 27 6.39 18.02 1.26
CA THR A 27 6.55 19.45 1.48
C THR A 27 8.03 19.76 1.54
N THR A 28 8.46 20.67 0.68
CA THR A 28 9.84 21.18 0.68
C THR A 28 9.80 22.61 1.21
N SER A 29 10.55 22.87 2.28
CA SER A 29 10.70 24.22 2.83
C SER A 29 12.18 24.50 3.03
N GLY A 30 12.71 25.46 2.27
CA GLY A 30 14.15 25.71 2.19
C GLY A 30 14.91 24.49 1.67
N LYS A 31 15.78 23.93 2.51
CA LYS A 31 16.62 22.75 2.20
C LYS A 31 16.07 21.44 2.78
N THR A 32 14.98 21.50 3.54
CA THR A 32 14.36 20.33 4.16
C THR A 32 13.20 19.85 3.30
N THR A 33 13.19 18.55 3.00
CA THR A 33 12.05 17.88 2.37
C THR A 33 11.43 16.91 3.37
N THR A 34 10.14 17.12 3.62
CA THR A 34 9.31 16.32 4.52
C THR A 34 8.36 15.47 3.71
N LEU A 35 8.40 14.16 3.91
CA LEU A 35 7.44 13.21 3.38
C LEU A 35 6.52 12.79 4.52
N THR A 36 5.23 13.00 4.35
CA THR A 36 4.20 12.56 5.30
C THR A 36 3.30 11.54 4.62
N LEU A 37 3.28 10.33 5.14
CA LEU A 37 2.42 9.23 4.71
C LEU A 37 1.26 9.09 5.69
N ASN A 38 0.03 9.29 5.23
CA ASN A 38 -1.15 8.98 6.03
C ASN A 38 -1.41 7.46 5.99
N THR A 39 -0.95 6.74 7.02
CA THR A 39 -1.05 5.29 7.10
C THR A 39 -2.49 4.81 7.28
N THR A 40 -3.38 5.67 7.81
CA THR A 40 -4.83 5.39 7.89
C THR A 40 -5.44 5.27 6.48
N LYS A 41 -5.10 6.19 5.58
CA LYS A 41 -5.53 6.15 4.18
C LYS A 41 -4.95 4.95 3.45
N VAL A 42 -3.67 4.64 3.65
CA VAL A 42 -3.04 3.43 3.07
C VAL A 42 -3.78 2.17 3.52
N LYS A 43 -4.09 2.06 4.81
CA LYS A 43 -4.90 0.96 5.35
C LYS A 43 -6.27 0.89 4.69
N ALA A 44 -6.97 2.02 4.55
CA ALA A 44 -8.28 2.06 3.91
C ALA A 44 -8.23 1.60 2.44
N TYR A 45 -7.25 2.07 1.66
CA TYR A 45 -7.07 1.64 0.26
C TYR A 45 -6.73 0.16 0.13
N ALA A 46 -5.83 -0.34 0.97
CA ALA A 46 -5.47 -1.75 0.96
C ALA A 46 -6.64 -2.65 1.39
N GLN A 47 -7.43 -2.23 2.38
CA GLN A 47 -8.63 -2.95 2.79
C GLN A 47 -9.69 -2.98 1.68
N ALA A 48 -9.85 -1.90 0.92
CA ALA A 48 -10.71 -1.89 -0.27
C ALA A 48 -10.23 -2.90 -1.33
N GLY A 49 -8.91 -3.01 -1.53
CA GLY A 49 -8.32 -4.03 -2.41
C GLY A 49 -8.60 -5.46 -1.93
N ILE A 50 -8.43 -5.74 -0.63
CA ILE A 50 -8.75 -7.04 -0.03
C ILE A 50 -10.23 -7.39 -0.26
N ASN A 51 -11.14 -6.43 0.00
CA ASN A 51 -12.57 -6.63 -0.21
C ASN A 51 -12.92 -6.91 -1.69
N ALA A 52 -12.22 -6.25 -2.63
CA ALA A 52 -12.39 -6.52 -4.05
C ALA A 52 -11.93 -7.93 -4.42
N VAL A 53 -10.79 -8.38 -3.89
CA VAL A 53 -10.30 -9.76 -4.10
C VAL A 53 -11.28 -10.78 -3.53
N THR A 54 -11.78 -10.59 -2.31
CA THR A 54 -12.80 -11.46 -1.71
C THR A 54 -14.08 -11.50 -2.56
N THR A 55 -14.50 -10.36 -3.12
CA THR A 55 -15.65 -10.30 -4.03
C THR A 55 -15.41 -11.10 -5.30
N ILE A 56 -14.22 -11.01 -5.91
CA ILE A 56 -13.86 -11.79 -7.10
C ILE A 56 -13.83 -13.29 -6.79
N LEU A 57 -13.25 -13.68 -5.64
CA LEU A 57 -13.18 -15.07 -5.21
C LEU A 57 -14.56 -15.66 -4.83
N SER A 58 -15.52 -14.81 -4.45
CA SER A 58 -16.91 -15.24 -4.21
C SER A 58 -17.60 -15.75 -5.48
N ILE A 59 -17.07 -15.42 -6.66
CA ILE A 59 -17.57 -15.94 -7.94
C ILE A 59 -17.08 -17.39 -8.09
N THR A 60 -18.00 -18.35 -7.97
CA THR A 60 -17.71 -19.79 -8.01
C THR A 60 -16.90 -20.21 -9.24
N ALA A 61 -17.18 -19.62 -10.41
CA ALA A 61 -16.42 -19.91 -11.63
C ALA A 61 -14.93 -19.52 -11.51
N VAL A 62 -14.63 -18.43 -10.80
CA VAL A 62 -13.26 -17.96 -10.58
C VAL A 62 -12.56 -18.84 -9.54
N SER A 63 -13.18 -19.06 -8.38
CA SER A 63 -12.57 -19.90 -7.33
C SER A 63 -12.35 -21.34 -7.78
N THR A 64 -13.27 -21.89 -8.59
CA THR A 64 -13.12 -23.24 -9.18
C THR A 64 -11.99 -23.29 -10.20
N ALA A 65 -11.87 -22.28 -11.08
CA ALA A 65 -10.79 -22.22 -12.07
C ALA A 65 -9.41 -22.01 -11.43
N MET A 66 -9.34 -21.34 -10.28
CA MET A 66 -8.11 -21.15 -9.51
C MET A 66 -7.72 -22.39 -8.69
N GLY A 67 -8.72 -23.14 -8.22
CA GLY A 67 -8.54 -24.29 -7.35
C GLY A 67 -8.40 -23.89 -5.87
N ALA A 68 -8.93 -24.75 -5.00
CA ALA A 68 -8.91 -24.56 -3.55
C ALA A 68 -7.55 -24.15 -2.93
N PRO A 69 -6.39 -24.74 -3.31
CA PRO A 69 -5.11 -24.35 -2.71
C PRO A 69 -4.71 -22.91 -3.06
N ALA A 70 -4.99 -22.44 -4.27
CA ALA A 70 -4.67 -21.07 -4.66
C ALA A 70 -5.56 -20.06 -3.93
N VAL A 71 -6.85 -20.36 -3.78
CA VAL A 71 -7.80 -19.52 -3.03
C VAL A 71 -7.37 -19.39 -1.57
N ALA A 72 -7.01 -20.51 -0.92
CA ALA A 72 -6.58 -20.52 0.47
C ALA A 72 -5.32 -19.66 0.70
N VAL A 73 -4.34 -19.70 -0.20
CA VAL A 73 -3.14 -18.86 -0.11
C VAL A 73 -3.48 -17.38 -0.23
N ILE A 74 -4.42 -17.03 -1.12
CA ILE A 74 -4.82 -15.62 -1.31
C ILE A 74 -5.57 -15.09 -0.09
N GLU A 75 -6.47 -15.87 0.49
CA GLU A 75 -7.17 -15.46 1.72
C GLU A 75 -6.20 -15.32 2.89
N ALA A 76 -5.26 -16.25 3.05
CA ALA A 76 -4.21 -16.17 4.07
C ALA A 76 -3.33 -14.91 3.89
N ALA A 77 -2.91 -14.62 2.65
CA ALA A 77 -2.14 -13.42 2.33
C ALA A 77 -2.95 -12.13 2.59
N GLY A 78 -4.25 -12.11 2.26
CA GLY A 78 -5.14 -10.99 2.56
C GLY A 78 -5.27 -10.73 4.07
N GLY A 79 -5.42 -11.79 4.87
CA GLY A 79 -5.46 -11.70 6.33
C GLY A 79 -4.15 -11.19 6.95
N ALA A 80 -3.01 -11.73 6.49
CA ALA A 80 -1.69 -11.29 6.93
C ALA A 80 -1.45 -9.81 6.58
N LEU A 81 -1.83 -9.39 5.38
CA LEU A 81 -1.71 -8.00 4.94
C LEU A 81 -2.55 -7.05 5.79
N SER A 82 -3.83 -7.37 6.03
CA SER A 82 -4.72 -6.56 6.88
C SER A 82 -4.18 -6.39 8.31
N THR A 83 -3.58 -7.46 8.85
CA THR A 83 -2.92 -7.45 10.17
C THR A 83 -1.71 -6.52 10.18
N ALA A 84 -0.82 -6.66 9.19
CA ALA A 84 0.37 -5.81 9.08
C ALA A 84 0.02 -4.32 8.90
N LEU A 85 -1.02 -4.00 8.13
CA LEU A 85 -1.50 -2.62 7.95
C LEU A 85 -2.11 -2.05 9.23
N SER A 86 -2.79 -2.88 10.02
CA SER A 86 -3.33 -2.46 11.32
C SER A 86 -2.22 -2.18 12.33
N ALA A 87 -1.18 -3.01 12.36
CA ALA A 87 0.01 -2.74 13.15
C ALA A 87 0.68 -1.44 12.71
N LEU A 88 0.95 -1.27 11.40
CA LEU A 88 1.55 -0.05 10.86
C LEU A 88 0.77 1.21 11.22
N ALA A 89 -0.56 1.19 11.06
CA ALA A 89 -1.40 2.35 11.40
C ALA A 89 -1.38 2.66 12.91
N SER A 90 -1.26 1.63 13.76
CA SER A 90 -1.19 1.80 15.22
C SER A 90 0.16 2.37 15.65
N GLU A 91 1.27 1.82 15.14
CA GLU A 91 2.64 2.28 15.44
C GLU A 91 2.91 3.71 14.99
N THR A 92 2.22 4.15 13.92
CA THR A 92 2.39 5.48 13.33
C THR A 92 1.31 6.48 13.76
N ASN A 93 0.41 6.10 14.67
CA ASN A 93 -0.74 6.93 15.06
C ASN A 93 -1.54 7.48 13.86
N GLY A 94 -1.58 6.73 12.75
CA GLY A 94 -2.24 7.12 11.51
C GLY A 94 -1.42 7.99 10.53
N ASN A 95 -0.21 8.43 10.91
CA ASN A 95 0.65 9.29 10.09
C ASN A 95 2.16 8.98 10.31
N LEU A 96 2.87 8.59 9.26
CA LEU A 96 4.33 8.44 9.28
C LEU A 96 5.00 9.65 8.63
N THR A 97 5.82 10.39 9.37
CA THR A 97 6.54 11.57 8.85
C THR A 97 8.04 11.33 8.83
N VAL A 98 8.65 11.47 7.66
CA VAL A 98 10.10 11.39 7.44
C VAL A 98 10.58 12.73 6.90
N SER A 99 11.52 13.36 7.60
CA SER A 99 12.12 14.61 7.17
C SER A 99 13.60 14.41 6.90
N TYR A 100 14.08 14.90 5.76
CA TYR A 100 15.51 14.92 5.44
C TYR A 100 15.97 16.33 5.06
N ASP A 101 17.17 16.68 5.50
CA ASP A 101 17.88 17.89 5.08
C ASP A 101 18.90 17.53 4.00
N ALA A 102 18.93 18.31 2.92
CA ALA A 102 19.85 18.11 1.80
C ALA A 102 21.22 18.77 2.01
N ASP A 103 21.45 19.51 3.10
CA ASP A 103 22.77 20.11 3.36
C ASP A 103 23.85 19.05 3.63
N PHE A 104 24.93 19.13 2.84
CA PHE A 104 26.05 18.18 2.86
C PHE A 104 27.02 18.40 4.03
N SER A 105 26.86 19.49 4.79
CA SER A 105 27.80 20.00 5.79
C SER A 105 27.57 19.51 7.22
N HIS A 106 26.42 18.90 7.52
CA HIS A 106 26.17 18.22 8.78
C HIS A 106 25.46 16.90 8.48
N LEU A 107 26.06 15.80 8.91
CA LEU A 107 25.53 14.41 8.93
C LEU A 107 24.03 14.34 8.63
N ARG A 108 23.65 13.73 7.50
CA ARG A 108 22.24 13.54 7.08
C ARG A 108 21.37 13.13 8.28
N GLN A 109 20.74 14.09 8.96
CA GLN A 109 19.94 13.79 10.13
C GLN A 109 18.60 13.29 9.64
N PHE A 110 18.52 11.97 9.49
CA PHE A 110 17.27 11.27 9.19
C PHE A 110 16.44 11.28 10.48
N ARG A 111 15.39 12.11 10.52
CA ARG A 111 14.49 12.18 11.66
C ARG A 111 13.16 11.55 11.29
N VAL A 112 12.87 10.40 11.88
CA VAL A 112 11.55 9.74 11.84
C VAL A 112 10.74 10.27 13.01
N ILE A 113 9.53 10.77 12.74
CA ILE A 113 8.57 11.22 13.75
C ILE A 113 7.34 10.32 13.60
N LEU A 114 7.03 9.57 14.67
CA LEU A 114 5.90 8.63 14.82
C LEU A 114 4.85 9.21 15.78
#